data_AF-A0A2M9IVC7-F1
#
_entry.id   AF-A0A2M9IVC7-F1
#
_cell.length_a   1.000
_cell.length_b   1.000
_cell.length_c   1.000
_cell.angle_alpha   90.00
_cell.angle_beta   90.00
_cell.angle_gamma   90.00
#
_symmetry.space_group_name_H-M   'P 1'
#
loop_
_entity.id
_entity.type
_entity.pdbx_description
1 polymer ?
#
loop_
_entity_poly.entity_id
_entity_poly.type
_entity_poly.pdbx_seq_one_letter_code
_entity_poly.pdbx_strand_id
1 'polypeptide(L)'
;MSSDLAPRPRSAAPAVADGDNRYKAVQAKLDALGRALDDAGLGLEELVRSIRKNAKRAEDAARDVDNAELDPRFVELTSNVGIALGGAGVQVKKLYETAQETADLTHDTKRTHSKLYGALDDIRSNRREKTPRPGFFNR
;
A
#
# COMPACT_ATOMS: atom_id res chain seq x y z
N MET A 1 5.80 -31.91 5.26
CA MET A 1 5.18 -30.87 4.42
C MET A 1 5.81 -29.55 4.83
N SER A 2 6.91 -29.15 4.19
CA SER A 2 7.67 -27.94 4.54
C SER A 2 7.07 -26.74 3.82
N SER A 3 6.64 -25.74 4.58
CA SER A 3 6.14 -24.46 4.05
C SER A 3 7.31 -23.63 3.54
N ASP A 4 7.40 -23.47 2.22
CA ASP A 4 8.38 -22.64 1.53
C ASP A 4 7.93 -21.17 1.57
N LEU A 5 8.09 -20.52 2.73
CA LEU A 5 8.00 -19.07 2.88
C LEU A 5 9.41 -18.47 2.72
N ALA A 6 9.99 -18.65 1.53
CA ALA A 6 11.20 -17.92 1.17
C ALA A 6 10.87 -16.41 1.06
N PRO A 7 11.67 -15.52 1.67
CA PRO A 7 11.50 -14.09 1.48
C PRO A 7 11.76 -13.77 0.02
N ARG A 8 10.72 -13.33 -0.71
CA ARG A 8 10.90 -12.75 -2.05
C ARG A 8 11.94 -11.64 -1.94
N PRO A 9 13.00 -11.63 -2.77
CA PRO A 9 13.98 -10.56 -2.75
C PRO A 9 13.28 -9.25 -3.09
N ARG A 10 12.99 -8.44 -2.07
CA ARG A 10 12.59 -7.03 -2.22
C ARG A 10 13.84 -6.21 -2.55
N SER A 11 14.41 -6.48 -3.72
CA SER A 11 15.27 -5.51 -4.40
C SER A 11 14.69 -5.31 -5.79
N ALA A 12 13.42 -4.89 -5.83
CA ALA A 12 13.03 -4.03 -6.94
C ALA A 12 13.76 -2.72 -6.65
N ALA A 13 14.89 -2.49 -7.31
CA ALA A 13 15.42 -1.14 -7.45
C ALA A 13 14.24 -0.23 -7.81
N PRO A 14 14.14 1.01 -7.25
CA PRO A 14 13.10 1.94 -7.65
C PRO A 14 13.05 1.95 -9.16
N ALA A 15 11.89 1.62 -9.74
CA ALA A 15 11.73 1.67 -11.18
C ALA A 15 12.24 3.04 -11.62
N VAL A 16 13.21 3.05 -12.56
CA VAL A 16 13.73 4.31 -13.13
C VAL A 16 12.51 5.13 -13.49
N ALA A 17 12.35 6.30 -12.86
CA ALA A 17 11.18 7.13 -13.05
C ALA A 17 11.02 7.30 -14.56
N ASP A 18 9.94 6.74 -15.11
CA ASP A 18 9.64 6.89 -16.53
C ASP A 18 9.65 8.40 -16.80
N GLY A 19 10.63 8.85 -17.57
CA GLY A 19 10.97 10.27 -17.74
C GLY A 19 9.87 11.05 -18.46
N ASP A 20 8.79 10.39 -18.86
CA ASP A 20 7.60 11.03 -19.39
C ASP A 20 6.83 11.79 -18.30
N ASN A 21 7.19 13.06 -18.17
CA ASN A 21 6.55 14.05 -17.31
C ASN A 21 5.54 14.92 -18.08
N ARG A 22 5.06 14.47 -19.26
CA ARG A 22 3.97 15.17 -19.95
C ARG A 22 2.72 15.16 -19.07
N TYR A 23 1.92 16.22 -19.18
CA TYR A 23 0.69 16.39 -18.39
C TYR A 23 -0.16 15.12 -18.31
N LYS A 24 -0.50 14.52 -19.46
CA LYS A 24 -1.32 13.31 -19.52
C LYS A 24 -0.65 12.09 -18.86
N ALA A 25 0.67 11.97 -18.95
CA ALA A 25 1.42 10.89 -18.32
C ALA A 25 1.43 11.05 -16.78
N VAL A 26 1.63 12.26 -16.28
CA VAL A 26 1.54 12.57 -14.83
C VAL A 26 0.13 12.32 -14.31
N GLN A 27 -0.91 12.76 -15.03
CA GLN A 27 -2.31 12.49 -14.68
C GLN A 27 -2.60 10.98 -14.59
N ALA A 28 -2.12 10.20 -15.55
CA ALA A 28 -2.28 8.75 -15.55
C ALA A 28 -1.51 8.08 -14.41
N LYS A 29 -0.28 8.52 -14.13
CA LYS A 29 0.54 8.02 -13.01
C LYS A 29 -0.12 8.28 -11.66
N LEU A 30 -0.63 9.49 -11.43
CA LEU A 30 -1.36 9.84 -10.20
C LEU A 30 -2.67 9.04 -10.07
N ASP A 31 -3.41 8.86 -11.17
CA ASP A 31 -4.63 8.04 -11.16
C ASP A 31 -4.33 6.57 -10.82
N ALA A 32 -3.29 6.00 -11.44
CA ALA A 32 -2.86 4.64 -11.17
C ALA A 32 -2.35 4.47 -9.73
N LEU A 33 -1.57 5.43 -9.22
CA LEU A 33 -1.08 5.42 -7.85
C LEU A 33 -2.23 5.52 -6.84
N GLY A 34 -3.18 6.42 -7.04
CA GLY A 34 -4.34 6.57 -6.17
C GLY A 34 -5.15 5.28 -6.08
N ARG A 35 -5.49 4.68 -7.22
CA ARG A 35 -6.22 3.39 -7.25
C ARG A 35 -5.45 2.26 -6.57
N ALA A 36 -4.14 2.17 -6.80
CA ALA A 36 -3.33 1.13 -6.16
C ALA A 36 -3.28 1.28 -4.64
N LEU A 37 -3.30 2.52 -4.13
CA LEU A 37 -3.36 2.80 -2.69
C LEU A 37 -4.75 2.52 -2.11
N ASP A 38 -5.82 2.83 -2.85
CA ASP A 38 -7.20 2.49 -2.48
C ASP A 38 -7.37 0.95 -2.37
N ASP A 39 -6.92 0.21 -3.38
CA ASP A 39 -6.95 -1.26 -3.41
C ASP A 39 -6.11 -1.87 -2.27
N ALA A 40 -4.91 -1.33 -2.05
CA ALA A 40 -4.06 -1.74 -0.93
C ALA A 40 -4.73 -1.45 0.42
N GLY A 41 -5.45 -0.32 0.53
CA GLY A 41 -6.24 0.02 1.70
C GLY A 41 -7.27 -1.06 2.05
N LEU A 42 -8.04 -1.54 1.07
CA LEU A 42 -9.01 -2.62 1.27
C LEU A 42 -8.33 -3.92 1.76
N GLY A 43 -7.21 -4.30 1.14
CA GLY A 43 -6.47 -5.50 1.54
C GLY A 43 -5.86 -5.39 2.94
N LEU A 44 -5.36 -4.22 3.32
CA LEU A 44 -4.81 -3.96 4.65
C LEU A 44 -5.90 -3.96 5.72
N GLU A 45 -7.08 -3.41 5.43
CA GLU A 45 -8.23 -3.45 6.34
C GLU A 45 -8.69 -4.89 6.61
N GLU A 46 -8.79 -5.71 5.55
CA GLU A 46 -9.09 -7.14 5.68
C GLU A 46 -8.02 -7.85 6.52
N LEU A 47 -6.74 -7.55 6.29
CA LEU A 47 -5.64 -8.11 7.06
C LEU A 47 -5.73 -7.74 8.55
N VAL A 48 -6.07 -6.49 8.90
CA VAL A 48 -6.28 -6.07 10.30
C VAL A 48 -7.40 -6.89 10.94
N ARG A 49 -8.53 -7.07 10.24
CA ARG A 49 -9.67 -7.87 10.72
C ARG A 49 -9.26 -9.33 10.96
N SER A 50 -8.49 -9.91 10.03
CA SER A 50 -7.97 -11.29 10.13
C SER A 50 -7.01 -11.46 11.31
N ILE A 51 -6.06 -10.54 11.47
CA ILE A 51 -5.09 -10.56 12.57
C ILE A 51 -5.80 -10.51 13.92
N ARG A 52 -6.77 -9.59 14.10
CA ARG A 52 -7.56 -9.49 15.33
C ARG A 52 -8.33 -10.77 15.64
N LYS A 53 -8.93 -11.39 14.62
CA LYS A 53 -9.64 -12.66 14.77
C LYS A 53 -8.69 -13.78 15.21
N ASN A 54 -7.49 -13.85 14.65
CA ASN A 54 -6.51 -14.87 14.99
C ASN A 54 -5.87 -14.62 16.37
N ALA A 55 -5.64 -13.37 16.76
CA ALA A 55 -5.19 -13.02 18.11
C ALA A 55 -6.20 -13.51 19.16
N LYS A 56 -7.49 -13.19 18.96
CA LYS A 56 -8.57 -13.68 19.83
C LYS A 56 -8.64 -15.20 19.90
N ARG A 57 -8.51 -15.89 18.75
CA ARG A 57 -8.49 -17.36 18.73
C ARG A 57 -7.30 -17.94 19.49
N ALA A 58 -6.13 -17.31 19.44
CA ALA A 58 -4.98 -17.73 20.20
C ALA A 58 -5.21 -17.53 21.71
N GLU A 59 -5.79 -16.40 22.12
CA GLU A 59 -6.17 -16.18 23.53
C GLU A 59 -7.20 -17.19 24.03
N ASP A 60 -8.23 -17.48 23.25
CA ASP A 60 -9.26 -18.47 23.61
C ASP A 60 -8.65 -19.88 23.69
N ALA A 61 -7.78 -20.25 22.73
CA ALA A 61 -7.07 -21.54 22.76
C ALA A 61 -6.11 -21.64 23.96
N ALA A 62 -5.40 -20.57 24.33
CA ALA A 62 -4.56 -20.57 25.52
C ALA A 62 -5.39 -20.83 26.79
N ARG A 63 -6.59 -20.24 26.88
CA ARG A 63 -7.53 -20.48 27.98
C ARG A 63 -8.06 -21.92 27.98
N ASP A 64 -8.39 -22.47 26.83
CA ASP A 64 -8.85 -23.87 26.72
C ASP A 64 -7.76 -24.86 27.12
N VAL A 65 -6.49 -24.60 26.76
CA VAL A 65 -5.33 -25.41 27.17
C VAL A 65 -5.11 -25.33 28.69
N ASP A 66 -5.22 -24.14 29.27
CA ASP A 66 -5.09 -23.91 30.71
C ASP A 66 -6.18 -24.65 31.51
N ASN A 67 -7.44 -24.55 31.05
CA ASN A 67 -8.58 -25.25 31.63
C ASN A 67 -8.50 -26.77 31.51
N ALA A 68 -7.78 -27.27 30.50
CA ALA A 68 -7.55 -28.70 30.30
C ALA A 68 -6.41 -29.27 31.16
N GLU A 69 -5.81 -28.44 32.04
CA GLU A 69 -4.67 -28.80 32.90
C GLU A 69 -3.48 -29.38 32.10
N LEU A 70 -3.32 -28.93 30.86
CA LEU A 70 -2.21 -29.31 30.00
C LEU A 70 -0.91 -28.60 30.44
N ASP A 71 0.21 -29.01 29.85
CA ASP A 71 1.51 -28.42 30.16
C ASP A 71 1.48 -26.88 30.00
N PRO A 72 1.83 -26.11 31.05
CA PRO A 72 1.80 -24.65 31.04
C PRO A 72 2.60 -24.01 29.91
N ARG A 73 3.60 -24.72 29.35
CA ARG A 73 4.38 -24.24 28.19
C ARG A 73 3.50 -24.01 26.96
N PHE A 74 2.44 -24.80 26.78
CA PHE A 74 1.50 -24.62 25.66
C PHE A 74 0.60 -23.40 25.87
N VAL A 75 0.24 -23.08 27.10
CA VAL A 75 -0.49 -21.84 27.46
C VAL A 75 0.38 -20.63 27.13
N GLU A 76 1.64 -20.64 27.58
CA GLU A 76 2.59 -19.56 27.36
C GLU A 76 2.85 -19.33 25.87
N LEU A 77 3.14 -20.41 25.12
CA LEU A 77 3.41 -20.31 23.68
C LEU A 77 2.20 -19.74 22.92
N THR A 78 0.99 -20.20 23.25
CA THR A 78 -0.23 -19.76 22.56
C THR A 78 -0.59 -18.32 22.92
N SER A 79 -0.40 -17.93 24.18
CA SER A 79 -0.55 -16.55 24.64
C SER A 79 0.43 -15.60 23.92
N ASN A 80 1.69 -16.02 23.75
CA ASN A 80 2.71 -15.25 23.02
C ASN A 80 2.33 -15.02 21.55
N VAL A 81 1.67 -15.99 20.90
CA VAL A 81 1.13 -15.81 19.55
C VAL A 81 0.03 -14.74 19.53
N GLY A 82 -0.89 -14.77 20.51
CA GLY A 82 -1.93 -13.74 20.66
C GLY A 82 -1.32 -12.34 20.78
N ILE A 83 -0.33 -12.18 21.66
CA ILE A 83 0.39 -10.91 21.86
C ILE A 83 1.10 -10.44 20.58
N ALA A 84 1.82 -11.34 19.91
CA ALA A 84 2.53 -11.02 18.67
C ALA A 84 1.57 -10.58 17.56
N LEU A 85 0.43 -11.26 17.42
CA LEU A 85 -0.63 -10.87 16.48
C LEU A 85 -1.27 -9.54 16.87
N GLY A 86 -1.49 -9.29 18.16
CA GLY A 86 -1.96 -7.99 18.66
C GLY A 86 -1.01 -6.84 18.24
N GLY A 87 0.30 -7.03 18.46
CA GLY A 87 1.32 -6.08 18.04
C GLY A 87 1.39 -5.87 16.52
N ALA A 88 1.33 -6.96 15.75
CA ALA A 88 1.29 -6.91 14.29
C ALA A 88 0.05 -6.15 13.78
N GLY A 89 -1.11 -6.36 14.41
CA GLY A 89 -2.37 -5.69 14.05
C GLY A 89 -2.29 -4.17 14.18
N VAL A 90 -1.57 -3.66 15.18
CA VAL A 90 -1.31 -2.22 15.33
C VAL A 90 -0.48 -1.67 14.17
N GLN A 91 0.58 -2.38 13.77
CA GLN A 91 1.45 -1.94 12.68
C GLN A 91 0.73 -1.96 11.33
N VAL A 92 -0.08 -3.01 11.06
CA VAL A 92 -0.88 -3.08 9.83
C VAL A 92 -1.94 -1.98 9.81
N LYS A 93 -2.57 -1.65 10.95
CA LYS A 93 -3.51 -0.53 11.04
C LYS A 93 -2.84 0.80 10.69
N LYS A 94 -1.64 1.05 11.20
CA LYS A 94 -0.87 2.25 10.85
C LYS A 94 -0.55 2.31 9.35
N LEU A 95 -0.17 1.17 8.76
CA LEU A 95 0.08 1.08 7.32
C LEU A 95 -1.19 1.37 6.50
N TYR A 96 -2.35 0.87 6.94
CA TYR A 96 -3.65 1.18 6.33
C TYR A 96 -3.94 2.68 6.36
N GLU A 97 -3.78 3.33 7.52
CA GLU A 97 -4.00 4.78 7.69
C GLU A 97 -3.07 5.58 6.76
N THR A 98 -1.78 5.24 6.71
CA THR A 98 -0.82 5.89 5.82
C THR A 98 -1.16 5.68 4.34
N ALA A 99 -1.62 4.48 3.95
CA ALA A 99 -2.03 4.22 2.56
C ALA A 99 -3.22 5.08 2.15
N GLN A 100 -4.23 5.21 3.03
CA GLN A 100 -5.40 6.08 2.81
C GLN A 100 -5.01 7.56 2.73
N GLU A 101 -4.22 8.06 3.68
CA GLU A 101 -3.73 9.45 3.64
C GLU A 101 -2.94 9.75 2.36
N THR A 102 -2.13 8.79 1.90
CA THR A 102 -1.35 8.94 0.66
C THR A 102 -2.25 8.88 -0.58
N ALA A 103 -3.31 8.07 -0.56
CA ALA A 103 -4.30 8.02 -1.65
C ALA A 103 -5.01 9.37 -1.79
N ASP A 104 -5.50 9.92 -0.68
CA ASP A 104 -6.14 11.23 -0.62
C ASP A 104 -5.22 12.33 -1.15
N LEU A 105 -3.97 12.36 -0.69
CA LEU A 105 -2.97 13.32 -1.17
C LEU A 105 -2.70 13.17 -2.67
N THR A 106 -2.70 11.93 -3.18
CA THR A 106 -2.51 11.64 -4.61
C THR A 106 -3.68 12.16 -5.44
N HIS A 107 -4.91 11.93 -5.00
CA HIS A 107 -6.12 12.42 -5.66
C HIS A 107 -6.18 13.95 -5.66
N ASP A 108 -5.81 14.59 -4.56
CA ASP A 108 -5.76 16.06 -4.47
C ASP A 108 -4.63 16.67 -5.29
N THR A 109 -3.47 16.00 -5.34
CA THR A 109 -2.37 16.37 -6.23
C THR A 109 -2.80 16.30 -7.68
N LYS A 110 -3.49 15.23 -8.09
CA LYS A 110 -4.04 15.05 -9.44
C LYS A 110 -5.00 16.18 -9.80
N ARG A 111 -5.92 16.52 -8.89
CA ARG A 111 -6.89 17.61 -9.04
C ARG A 111 -6.21 18.96 -9.19
N THR A 112 -5.23 19.25 -8.32
CA THR A 112 -4.47 20.50 -8.34
C THR A 112 -3.64 20.63 -9.61
N HIS A 113 -2.95 19.56 -10.01
CA HIS A 113 -2.19 19.49 -11.25
C HIS A 113 -3.10 19.70 -12.49
N SER A 114 -4.31 19.14 -12.48
CA SER A 114 -5.30 19.38 -13.54
C SER A 114 -5.73 20.84 -13.60
N LYS A 115 -5.96 21.49 -12.45
CA LYS A 115 -6.37 22.89 -12.38
C LYS A 115 -5.29 23.84 -12.89
N LEU A 116 -4.03 23.57 -12.55
CA LEU A 116 -2.90 24.44 -12.93
C LEU A 116 -2.46 24.24 -14.38
N TYR A 117 -2.43 22.99 -14.87
CA TYR A 117 -1.78 22.65 -16.13
C TYR A 117 -2.73 22.11 -17.21
N GLY A 118 -3.99 21.83 -16.88
CA GLY A 118 -4.96 21.28 -17.84
C GLY A 118 -5.18 22.18 -19.04
N ALA A 119 -5.48 23.47 -18.80
CA ALA A 119 -5.69 24.44 -19.87
C ALA A 119 -4.43 24.63 -20.75
N LEU A 120 -3.23 24.55 -20.15
CA LEU A 120 -1.97 24.64 -20.88
C LEU A 120 -1.76 23.42 -21.79
N ASP A 121 -2.09 22.22 -21.32
CA ASP A 121 -2.02 21.00 -22.13
C ASP A 121 -3.04 21.01 -23.26
N ASP A 122 -4.25 21.53 -23.04
CA ASP A 122 -5.29 21.64 -24.07
C ASP A 122 -4.88 22.62 -25.19
N ILE A 123 -4.33 23.79 -24.82
CA ILE A 123 -3.79 24.76 -25.80
C ILE A 123 -2.64 24.12 -26.61
N ARG A 124 -1.74 23.40 -25.94
CA ARG A 124 -0.62 22.74 -26.60
C ARG A 124 -1.08 21.62 -27.53
N SER A 125 -2.11 20.88 -27.14
CA SER A 125 -2.61 19.73 -27.90
C SER A 125 -3.43 20.14 -29.13
N ASN A 126 -4.08 21.32 -29.11
CA ASN A 126 -4.90 21.84 -30.21
C ASN A 126 -4.14 22.70 -31.23
N ARG A 127 -2.84 22.98 -31.04
CA ARG A 127 -2.03 23.71 -32.03
C ARG A 127 -1.69 22.82 -33.23
N ARG A 128 -1.95 23.33 -34.44
CA ARG A 128 -1.48 22.72 -35.71
C ARG A 128 0.05 22.82 -35.90
N GLU A 129 0.67 23.82 -35.30
CA GLU A 129 2.12 24.05 -35.37
C GLU A 129 2.85 23.14 -34.38
N LYS A 130 3.74 22.27 -34.89
CA LYS A 130 4.56 21.39 -34.05
C LYS A 130 5.60 22.22 -33.29
N THR A 131 5.43 22.34 -31.97
CA THR A 131 6.51 22.81 -31.10
C THR A 131 7.58 21.73 -30.95
N PRO A 132 8.86 22.14 -30.81
CA PRO A 132 9.95 21.21 -30.53
C PRO A 132 9.63 20.37 -29.30
N ARG A 133 9.75 19.04 -29.42
CA ARG A 133 9.53 18.13 -28.29
C ARG A 133 10.61 18.37 -27.21
N PRO A 134 10.30 18.11 -25.92
CA PRO A 134 11.33 18.09 -24.88
C PRO A 134 12.53 17.23 -25.34
N GLY A 135 13.74 17.78 -25.27
CA GLY A 135 14.97 17.13 -25.77
C GLY A 135 15.40 17.51 -27.20
N PHE A 136 14.62 18.32 -27.94
CA PHE A 136 14.99 18.76 -29.30
C PHE A 136 16.34 19.50 -29.38
N PHE A 137 16.72 20.20 -28.31
CA PHE A 137 17.97 20.97 -28.25
C PHE A 137 19.13 20.20 -27.60
N ASN A 138 18.93 18.96 -27.16
CA ASN A 138 20.01 18.12 -26.64
C ASN A 138 20.71 17.46 -27.85
N ARG A 139 21.76 18.12 -28.36
CA ARG A 139 22.75 17.55 -29.30
C ARG A 139 23.98 17.12 -28.54
#